data_AF-A0A423KB16-F1
#
_entry.id   AF-A0A423KB16-F1
#
_cell.length_a   1.000
_cell.length_b   1.000
_cell.length_c   1.000
_cell.angle_alpha   90.00
_cell.angle_beta   90.00
_cell.angle_gamma   90.00
#
_symmetry.space_group_name_H-M   'P 1'
#
loop_
_entity.id
_entity.type
_entity.pdbx_description
1 polymer ?
#
loop_
_entity_poly.entity_id
_entity_poly.type
_entity_poly.pdbx_seq_one_letter_code
_entity_poly.pdbx_strand_id
1 'polypeptide(L)'
;MVVLIGLVGLFGLLSLVVAVVGLIAPTVFKSKKTGKVPTRWTLFMGGVGFMLLASALVDHLNPKNQGIESVATVEANANRSANSMGLTVNEFHNAFNDAIGRYNKEFKTADFEVQTGGATDTFSHAFSEDLAMMGTIDKDDGNVDMVILNISPNEEQSLQIFAVLLAITEALNPGISVDKNKKMVMDVFHESVKNFDSQEPTEREVGDLNYSATTTRYTGMMFSIVKSSKN
;
A
#
# COMPACT_ATOMS: atom_id res chain seq x y z
N MET A 1 17.61 20.98 24.57
CA MET A 1 16.68 19.94 24.05
C MET A 1 16.93 19.63 22.58
N VAL A 2 16.97 20.61 21.67
CA VAL A 2 17.24 20.37 20.23
C VAL A 2 18.56 19.63 19.95
N VAL A 3 19.65 20.00 20.64
CA VAL A 3 20.96 19.31 20.52
C VAL A 3 20.90 17.85 21.00
N LEU A 4 20.08 17.58 22.02
CA LEU A 4 19.90 16.23 22.56
C LEU A 4 19.07 15.36 21.60
N ILE A 5 18.00 15.91 21.02
CA ILE A 5 17.17 15.26 20.00
C ILE A 5 18.01 14.94 18.75
N GLY A 6 18.83 15.89 18.30
CA GLY A 6 19.74 15.68 17.17
C GLY A 6 20.79 14.59 17.43
N LEU A 7 21.33 14.50 18.65
CA LEU A 7 22.24 13.43 19.04
C LEU A 7 21.55 12.05 19.05
N VAL A 8 20.33 11.95 19.60
CA VAL A 8 19.57 10.69 19.63
C VAL A 8 19.24 10.22 18.22
N GLY A 9 18.81 11.12 17.34
CA GLY A 9 18.57 10.81 15.92
C GLY A 9 19.84 10.34 15.18
N LEU A 10 20.99 10.99 15.45
CA LEU A 10 22.28 10.60 14.88
C LEU A 10 22.72 9.21 15.35
N PHE A 11 22.55 8.89 16.64
CA PHE A 11 22.84 7.55 17.16
C PHE A 11 21.90 6.47 16.60
N GLY A 12 20.62 6.80 16.38
CA GLY A 12 19.68 5.94 15.68
C GLY A 12 20.15 5.61 14.26
N LEU A 13 20.58 6.62 13.49
CA LEU A 13 21.14 6.43 12.14
C LEU A 13 22.43 5.59 12.14
N LEU A 14 23.33 5.83 13.09
CA LEU A 14 24.56 5.03 13.24
C LEU A 14 24.24 3.56 13.57
N SER A 15 23.16 3.28 14.31
CA SER A 15 22.74 1.92 14.60
C SER A 15 22.25 1.16 13.35
N LEU A 16 21.67 1.87 12.37
CA LEU A 16 21.27 1.28 11.08
C LEU A 16 22.49 0.88 10.25
N VAL A 17 23.55 1.70 10.26
CA VAL A 17 24.83 1.36 9.62
C VAL A 17 25.42 0.09 10.25
N VAL A 18 25.35 -0.04 11.58
CA VAL A 18 25.79 -1.26 12.30
C VAL A 18 24.95 -2.48 11.92
N ALA A 19 23.63 -2.32 11.75
CA ALA A 19 22.73 -3.40 11.32
C ALA A 19 23.07 -3.91 9.91
N VAL A 20 23.27 -3.00 8.95
CA VAL A 20 23.60 -3.32 7.56
C VAL A 20 24.98 -3.97 7.45
N VAL A 21 25.99 -3.38 8.10
CA VAL A 21 27.36 -3.95 8.12
C VAL A 21 27.38 -5.29 8.85
N GLY A 22 26.58 -5.45 9.92
CA GLY A 22 26.45 -6.71 10.66
C GLY A 22 25.78 -7.83 9.85
N LEU A 23 24.89 -7.49 8.91
CA LEU A 23 24.24 -8.44 8.02
C LEU A 23 25.20 -8.95 6.94
N ILE A 24 25.99 -8.04 6.35
CA ILE A 24 26.91 -8.32 5.23
C ILE A 24 28.22 -8.93 5.74
N ALA A 25 28.82 -8.34 6.77
CA ALA A 25 30.15 -8.68 7.28
C ALA A 25 30.17 -8.75 8.83
N PRO A 26 29.50 -9.74 9.45
CA PRO A 26 29.42 -9.87 10.91
C PRO A 26 30.80 -10.06 11.57
N THR A 27 31.80 -10.53 10.81
CA THR A 27 33.18 -10.75 11.25
C THR A 27 33.90 -9.47 11.69
N VAL A 28 33.43 -8.30 11.25
CA VAL A 28 33.92 -6.99 11.72
C VAL A 28 33.64 -6.77 13.21
N PHE A 29 32.58 -7.39 13.74
CA PHE A 29 32.17 -7.31 15.14
C PHE A 29 32.73 -8.45 15.99
N LYS A 30 33.79 -9.14 15.52
CA LYS A 30 34.46 -10.19 16.28
C LYS A 30 35.03 -9.63 17.59
N SER A 31 34.57 -10.17 18.72
CA SER A 31 35.09 -9.77 20.02
C SER A 31 36.58 -10.11 20.14
N LYS A 32 37.43 -9.10 20.37
CA LYS A 32 38.87 -9.29 20.60
C LYS A 32 39.18 -10.06 21.88
N LYS A 33 38.24 -10.14 22.84
CA LYS A 33 38.40 -10.83 24.13
C LYS A 33 37.95 -12.29 24.11
N THR A 34 36.93 -12.63 23.32
CA THR A 34 36.31 -13.96 23.33
C THR A 34 36.36 -14.66 21.97
N GLY A 35 36.81 -13.98 20.92
CA GLY A 35 36.90 -14.51 19.55
C GLY A 35 35.56 -14.85 18.89
N LYS A 36 34.45 -14.73 19.62
CA LYS A 36 33.11 -15.03 19.13
C LYS A 36 32.60 -13.91 18.22
N VAL A 37 32.02 -14.33 17.10
CA VAL A 37 31.38 -13.46 16.12
C VAL A 37 29.87 -13.50 16.40
N PRO A 38 29.22 -12.35 16.64
CA PRO A 38 27.76 -12.29 16.76
C PRO A 38 27.08 -12.81 15.48
N THR A 39 25.92 -13.44 15.62
CA THR A 39 25.17 -13.91 14.44
C THR A 39 24.61 -12.72 13.66
N ARG A 40 24.51 -12.85 12.33
CA ARG A 40 23.98 -11.79 11.45
C ARG A 40 22.63 -11.24 11.93
N TRP A 41 21.77 -12.15 12.38
CA TRP A 41 20.45 -11.85 12.94
C TRP A 41 20.50 -11.08 14.27
N THR A 42 21.47 -11.33 15.14
CA THR A 42 21.57 -10.59 16.42
C THR A 42 22.04 -9.15 16.20
N LEU A 43 22.92 -8.91 15.24
CA LEU A 43 23.36 -7.55 14.88
C LEU A 43 22.27 -6.75 14.16
N PHE A 44 21.54 -7.41 13.25
CA PHE A 44 20.43 -6.79 12.54
C PHE A 44 19.28 -6.43 13.50
N MET A 45 18.79 -7.38 14.30
CA MET A 45 17.70 -7.12 15.25
C MET A 45 18.10 -6.16 16.36
N GLY A 46 19.36 -6.20 16.81
CA GLY A 46 19.87 -5.26 17.80
C GLY A 46 19.90 -3.82 17.28
N GLY A 47 20.31 -3.61 16.02
CA GLY A 47 20.32 -2.28 15.40
C GLY A 47 18.92 -1.75 15.09
N VAL A 48 18.05 -2.58 14.53
CA VAL A 48 16.64 -2.21 14.27
C VAL A 48 15.89 -1.91 15.56
N GLY A 49 16.09 -2.74 16.60
CA GLY A 49 15.48 -2.52 17.91
C GLY A 49 15.95 -1.22 18.58
N PHE A 50 17.25 -0.88 18.47
CA PHE A 50 17.78 0.38 18.99
C PHE A 50 17.23 1.59 18.23
N MET A 51 17.04 1.48 16.92
CA MET A 51 16.47 2.54 16.10
C MET A 51 15.02 2.86 16.50
N LEU A 52 14.18 1.85 16.72
CA LEU A 52 12.80 2.05 17.18
C LEU A 52 12.75 2.72 18.56
N LEU A 53 13.64 2.34 19.47
CA LEU A 53 13.76 2.97 20.79
C LEU A 53 14.23 4.43 20.70
N ALA A 54 15.17 4.73 19.79
CA ALA A 54 15.65 6.09 19.56
C ALA A 54 14.53 6.98 18.98
N SER A 55 13.74 6.48 18.03
CA SER A 55 12.58 7.19 17.47
C SER A 55 11.52 7.48 18.53
N ALA A 56 11.16 6.48 19.35
CA ALA A 56 10.22 6.68 20.46
C ALA A 56 10.73 7.71 21.49
N LEU A 57 12.04 7.76 21.74
CA LEU A 57 12.64 8.78 22.60
C LEU A 57 12.59 10.18 21.98
N VAL A 58 12.78 10.29 20.66
CA VAL A 58 12.67 11.56 19.93
C VAL A 58 11.24 12.11 20.02
N ASP A 59 10.23 11.26 19.86
CA ASP A 59 8.82 11.63 20.01
C ASP A 59 8.48 12.04 21.45
N HIS A 60 8.96 11.27 22.45
CA HIS A 60 8.75 11.62 23.85
C HIS A 60 9.42 12.94 24.26
N LEU A 61 10.59 13.25 23.68
CA LEU A 61 11.35 14.47 23.99
C LEU A 61 10.89 15.69 23.18
N ASN A 62 9.98 15.53 22.22
CA ASN A 62 9.44 16.59 21.37
C ASN A 62 7.91 16.66 21.42
N PRO A 63 7.30 17.29 22.44
CA PRO A 63 5.85 17.24 22.69
C PRO A 63 5.00 18.08 21.71
N LYS A 64 5.54 18.52 20.57
CA LYS A 64 4.80 19.32 19.58
C LYS A 64 4.03 18.50 18.54
N ASN A 65 4.01 17.18 18.65
CA ASN A 65 3.28 16.32 17.72
C ASN A 65 2.21 15.45 18.39
N GLN A 66 1.43 16.06 19.28
CA GLN A 66 0.14 15.50 19.70
C GLN A 66 -0.97 16.52 19.41
N GLY A 67 -1.65 16.30 18.29
CA GLY A 67 -2.88 16.96 17.93
C GLY A 67 -3.69 16.01 17.06
N ILE A 68 -4.52 15.18 17.71
CA ILE A 68 -5.67 14.56 17.05
C ILE A 68 -6.80 15.59 17.13
N GLU A 69 -7.23 16.11 15.98
CA GLU A 69 -8.62 16.54 15.79
C GLU A 69 -9.18 15.89 14.53
N SER A 70 -10.17 15.04 14.78
CA SER A 70 -11.21 14.61 13.87
C SER A 70 -12.15 15.81 13.62
N VAL A 71 -12.40 16.16 12.36
CA VAL A 71 -13.72 16.33 11.73
C VAL A 71 -13.49 16.39 10.21
N ALA A 72 -14.29 15.63 9.47
CA ALA A 72 -14.37 15.67 8.02
C ALA A 72 -14.47 17.10 7.47
N THR A 73 -13.38 17.56 6.87
CA THR A 73 -13.42 18.48 5.75
C THR A 73 -12.29 18.03 4.82
N VAL A 74 -12.65 17.57 3.63
CA VAL A 74 -11.67 17.39 2.53
C VAL A 74 -11.24 18.80 2.15
N GLU A 75 -10.36 19.40 2.94
CA GLU A 75 -9.60 20.54 2.48
C GLU A 75 -8.67 20.03 1.38
N ALA A 76 -8.72 20.73 0.25
CA ALA A 76 -7.81 20.52 -0.87
C ALA A 76 -6.39 20.79 -0.36
N ASN A 77 -5.69 19.71 0.00
CA ASN A 77 -4.28 19.79 0.33
C ASN A 77 -3.57 20.30 -0.93
N ALA A 78 -2.98 21.50 -0.85
CA ALA A 78 -2.46 22.26 -1.99
C ALA A 78 -1.25 21.60 -2.68
N ASN A 79 -0.84 20.42 -2.20
CA ASN A 79 0.27 19.64 -2.72
C ASN A 79 -0.14 18.23 -3.17
N ARG A 80 -1.44 17.97 -3.42
CA ARG A 80 -1.89 16.66 -3.93
C ARG A 80 -1.41 16.41 -5.35
N SER A 81 -0.92 15.20 -5.59
CA SER A 81 -0.63 14.70 -6.94
C SER A 81 -1.89 14.81 -7.81
N ALA A 82 -1.71 15.11 -9.10
CA ALA A 82 -2.83 15.12 -10.05
C ALA A 82 -3.49 13.74 -10.19
N ASN A 83 -2.77 12.68 -9.83
CA ASN A 83 -3.24 11.30 -9.86
C ASN A 83 -3.79 10.83 -8.50
N SER A 84 -3.72 11.68 -7.47
CA SER A 84 -4.10 11.34 -6.10
C SER A 84 -5.55 10.89 -6.04
N MET A 85 -5.78 9.69 -5.50
CA MET A 85 -7.12 9.18 -5.19
C MET A 85 -7.61 9.66 -3.81
N GLY A 86 -6.83 10.51 -3.13
CA GLY A 86 -7.25 11.23 -1.94
C GLY A 86 -7.26 10.41 -0.64
N LEU A 87 -6.67 9.22 -0.66
CA LEU A 87 -6.56 8.32 0.50
C LEU A 87 -5.11 7.88 0.66
N THR A 88 -4.59 7.90 1.89
CA THR A 88 -3.37 7.19 2.24
C THR A 88 -3.59 5.67 2.16
N VAL A 89 -2.50 4.89 2.13
CA VAL A 89 -2.60 3.41 2.13
C VAL A 89 -3.40 2.87 3.32
N ASN A 90 -3.23 3.46 4.51
CA ASN A 90 -3.93 3.03 5.72
C ASN A 90 -5.43 3.37 5.65
N GLU A 91 -5.77 4.55 5.13
CA GLU A 91 -7.18 4.93 4.92
C GLU A 91 -7.83 4.04 3.86
N PHE A 92 -7.13 3.77 2.76
CA PHE A 92 -7.57 2.84 1.74
C PHE A 92 -7.77 1.42 2.30
N HIS A 93 -6.83 0.90 3.09
CA HIS A 93 -6.94 -0.40 3.76
C HIS A 93 -8.16 -0.47 4.68
N ASN A 94 -8.40 0.57 5.49
CA ASN A 94 -9.54 0.60 6.40
C ASN A 94 -10.87 0.65 5.61
N ALA A 95 -10.96 1.52 4.61
CA ALA A 95 -12.13 1.62 3.74
C ALA A 95 -12.39 0.30 2.99
N PHE A 96 -11.34 -0.36 2.50
CA PHE A 96 -11.41 -1.68 1.90
C PHE A 96 -11.94 -2.73 2.88
N ASN A 97 -11.40 -2.79 4.10
CA ASN A 97 -11.83 -3.77 5.10
C ASN A 97 -13.26 -3.54 5.58
N ASP A 98 -13.72 -2.30 5.61
CA ASP A 98 -15.12 -1.95 5.88
C ASP A 98 -16.03 -2.36 4.72
N ALA A 99 -15.57 -2.22 3.48
CA ALA A 99 -16.30 -2.64 2.30
C ALA A 99 -16.38 -4.17 2.18
N ILE A 100 -15.24 -4.86 2.23
CA ILE A 100 -15.19 -6.30 2.03
C ILE A 100 -15.89 -7.08 3.15
N GLY A 101 -15.88 -6.53 4.38
CA GLY A 101 -16.57 -7.11 5.52
C GLY A 101 -18.11 -7.16 5.37
N ARG A 102 -18.69 -6.37 4.45
CA ARG A 102 -20.12 -6.47 4.09
C ARG A 102 -20.42 -7.67 3.21
N TYR A 103 -19.43 -8.15 2.45
CA TYR A 103 -19.54 -9.33 1.59
C TYR A 103 -19.19 -10.60 2.36
N ASN A 104 -18.01 -10.63 2.98
CA ASN A 104 -17.59 -11.71 3.88
C ASN A 104 -16.53 -11.17 4.85
N LYS A 105 -16.77 -11.34 6.15
CA LYS A 105 -15.85 -10.90 7.21
C LYS A 105 -14.52 -11.64 7.19
N GLU A 106 -14.49 -12.87 6.67
CA GLU A 106 -13.28 -13.68 6.56
C GLU A 106 -12.32 -13.18 5.48
N PHE A 107 -12.79 -12.34 4.56
CA PHE A 107 -11.95 -11.75 3.51
C PHE A 107 -11.26 -10.45 3.92
N LYS A 108 -11.46 -9.98 5.16
CA LYS A 108 -10.69 -8.85 5.68
C LYS A 108 -9.21 -9.21 5.72
N THR A 109 -8.37 -8.25 5.38
CA THR A 109 -6.93 -8.45 5.30
C THR A 109 -6.22 -7.81 6.48
N ALA A 110 -5.01 -8.30 6.75
CA ALA A 110 -4.03 -7.52 7.49
C ALA A 110 -3.54 -6.32 6.65
N ASP A 111 -2.70 -5.49 7.25
CA ASP A 111 -2.11 -4.33 6.58
C ASP A 111 -1.43 -4.71 5.26
N PHE A 112 -1.48 -3.80 4.30
CA PHE A 112 -0.81 -3.97 3.01
C PHE A 112 0.70 -3.88 3.18
N GLU A 113 1.43 -4.71 2.44
CA GLU A 113 2.90 -4.65 2.45
C GLU A 113 3.34 -3.40 1.70
N VAL A 114 4.02 -2.47 2.38
CA VAL A 114 4.55 -1.24 1.77
C VAL A 114 6.04 -1.39 1.51
N GLN A 115 6.46 -1.10 0.29
CA GLN A 115 7.85 -1.10 -0.14
C GLN A 115 8.26 0.31 -0.59
N THR A 116 9.31 0.84 0.01
CA THR A 116 9.87 2.14 -0.37
C THR A 116 10.70 2.01 -1.65
N GLY A 117 10.35 2.76 -2.68
CA GLY A 117 11.05 2.78 -3.96
C GLY A 117 11.85 4.05 -4.19
N GLY A 118 12.62 4.12 -5.28
CA GLY A 118 13.38 5.33 -5.63
C GLY A 118 12.49 6.48 -6.13
N ALA A 119 11.56 6.18 -7.05
CA ALA A 119 10.64 7.16 -7.62
C ALA A 119 9.32 7.20 -6.84
N THR A 120 8.55 6.10 -6.86
CA THR A 120 7.30 5.94 -6.11
C THR A 120 7.45 4.91 -5.01
N ASP A 121 6.61 4.98 -3.99
CA ASP A 121 6.45 3.85 -3.07
C ASP A 121 5.34 2.95 -3.61
N THR A 122 5.37 1.68 -3.24
CA THR A 122 4.37 0.71 -3.69
C THR A 122 3.77 -0.02 -2.51
N PHE A 123 2.52 -0.45 -2.64
CA PHE A 123 1.93 -1.40 -1.72
C PHE A 123 1.41 -2.62 -2.46
N SER A 124 1.34 -3.76 -1.78
CA SER A 124 0.81 -4.99 -2.36
C SER A 124 0.10 -5.87 -1.33
N HIS A 125 -0.79 -6.72 -1.83
CA HIS A 125 -1.43 -7.77 -1.05
C HIS A 125 -1.81 -8.95 -1.96
N ALA A 126 -1.48 -10.17 -1.54
CA ALA A 126 -1.95 -11.39 -2.19
C ALA A 126 -3.15 -11.95 -1.43
N PHE A 127 -4.31 -11.98 -2.08
CA PHE A 127 -5.54 -12.55 -1.50
C PHE A 127 -5.60 -14.07 -1.68
N SER A 128 -5.00 -14.57 -2.77
CA SER A 128 -4.84 -15.97 -3.11
C SER A 128 -3.75 -16.13 -4.18
N GLU A 129 -3.52 -17.36 -4.64
CA GLU A 129 -2.62 -17.63 -5.80
C GLU A 129 -3.15 -17.03 -7.11
N ASP A 130 -4.46 -16.82 -7.21
CA ASP A 130 -5.16 -16.34 -8.42
C ASP A 130 -5.56 -14.86 -8.34
N LEU A 131 -5.31 -14.20 -7.20
CA LEU A 131 -5.78 -12.84 -6.96
C LEU A 131 -4.76 -12.04 -6.13
N ALA A 132 -4.16 -11.04 -6.76
CA ALA A 132 -3.22 -10.13 -6.11
C ALA A 132 -3.50 -8.68 -6.47
N MET A 133 -3.26 -7.78 -5.52
CA MET A 133 -3.34 -6.33 -5.68
C MET A 133 -1.96 -5.71 -5.53
N MET A 134 -1.71 -4.69 -6.34
CA MET A 134 -0.59 -3.78 -6.21
C MET A 134 -1.11 -2.35 -6.40
N GLY A 135 -0.48 -1.38 -5.73
CA GLY A 135 -0.73 0.03 -5.99
C GLY A 135 0.50 0.88 -5.77
N THR A 136 0.42 2.13 -6.21
CA THR A 136 1.48 3.13 -6.05
C THR A 136 1.06 4.20 -5.06
N ILE A 137 2.05 4.74 -4.36
CA ILE A 137 1.91 5.81 -3.39
C ILE A 137 2.77 6.97 -3.88
N ASP A 138 2.16 8.15 -3.96
CA ASP A 138 2.89 9.38 -4.21
C ASP A 138 3.70 9.77 -2.98
N LYS A 139 4.98 10.09 -3.17
CA LYS A 139 5.89 10.40 -2.05
C LYS A 139 5.69 11.80 -1.47
N ASP A 140 5.12 12.72 -2.26
CA ASP A 140 4.95 14.11 -1.86
C ASP A 140 3.70 14.27 -1.00
N ASP A 141 2.62 13.55 -1.31
CA ASP A 141 1.35 13.65 -0.60
C ASP A 141 0.95 12.41 0.22
N GLY A 142 1.65 11.28 0.04
CA GLY A 142 1.42 10.02 0.77
C GLY A 142 0.14 9.27 0.37
N ASN A 143 -0.54 9.70 -0.69
CA ASN A 143 -1.80 9.13 -1.15
C ASN A 143 -1.58 8.04 -2.19
N VAL A 144 -2.57 7.17 -2.35
CA VAL A 144 -2.56 6.18 -3.42
C VAL A 144 -2.91 6.84 -4.76
N ASP A 145 -2.14 6.53 -5.78
CA ASP A 145 -2.25 7.10 -7.14
C ASP A 145 -2.84 6.10 -8.14
N MET A 146 -2.63 4.80 -7.89
CA MET A 146 -3.06 3.71 -8.77
C MET A 146 -3.29 2.44 -7.97
N VAL A 147 -4.29 1.66 -8.37
CA VAL A 147 -4.49 0.28 -7.92
C VAL A 147 -4.66 -0.63 -9.12
N ILE A 148 -3.94 -1.74 -9.12
CA ILE A 148 -4.02 -2.82 -10.11
C ILE A 148 -4.36 -4.12 -9.38
N LEU A 149 -5.36 -4.84 -9.89
CA LEU A 149 -5.61 -6.23 -9.55
C LEU A 149 -5.14 -7.13 -10.69
N ASN A 150 -4.40 -8.17 -10.35
CA ASN A 150 -4.11 -9.29 -11.24
C ASN A 150 -5.03 -10.44 -10.85
N ILE A 151 -5.82 -10.90 -11.82
CA ILE A 151 -6.87 -11.90 -11.63
C ILE A 151 -6.63 -13.04 -12.61
N SER A 152 -6.32 -14.21 -12.10
CA SER A 152 -6.39 -15.46 -12.84
C SER A 152 -7.82 -16.00 -12.72
N PRO A 153 -8.62 -16.04 -13.79
CA PRO A 153 -10.01 -16.48 -13.68
C PRO A 153 -10.10 -17.94 -13.22
N ASN A 154 -10.67 -18.14 -12.03
CA ASN A 154 -10.93 -19.45 -11.44
C ASN A 154 -12.37 -19.46 -10.88
N GLU A 155 -13.16 -20.47 -11.26
CA GLU A 155 -14.56 -20.58 -10.81
C GLU A 155 -14.67 -20.74 -9.30
N GLU A 156 -13.73 -21.46 -8.68
CA GLU A 156 -13.73 -21.74 -7.23
C GLU A 156 -13.58 -20.47 -6.39
N GLN A 157 -12.82 -19.49 -6.89
CA GLN A 157 -12.54 -18.23 -6.20
C GLN A 157 -13.37 -17.05 -6.72
N SER A 158 -14.31 -17.28 -7.63
CA SER A 158 -15.12 -16.25 -8.27
C SER A 158 -15.78 -15.30 -7.27
N LEU A 159 -16.29 -15.82 -6.14
CA LEU A 159 -16.90 -15.01 -5.09
C LEU A 159 -15.90 -14.08 -4.39
N GLN A 160 -14.67 -14.55 -4.10
CA GLN A 160 -13.63 -13.72 -3.49
C GLN A 160 -13.14 -12.65 -4.48
N ILE A 161 -12.93 -13.02 -5.75
CA ILE A 161 -12.53 -12.11 -6.83
C ILE A 161 -13.54 -10.96 -6.94
N PHE A 162 -14.84 -11.25 -7.02
CA PHE A 162 -15.85 -10.22 -7.11
C PHE A 162 -15.96 -9.39 -5.83
N ALA A 163 -15.85 -10.00 -4.66
CA ALA A 163 -15.89 -9.26 -3.39
C ALA A 163 -14.72 -8.27 -3.28
N VAL A 164 -13.50 -8.68 -3.65
CA VAL A 164 -12.31 -7.82 -3.63
C VAL A 164 -12.44 -6.69 -4.66
N LEU A 165 -12.86 -7.00 -5.88
CA LEU A 165 -13.04 -6.01 -6.95
C LEU A 165 -14.07 -4.92 -6.56
N LEU A 166 -15.19 -5.34 -5.98
CA LEU A 166 -16.22 -4.42 -5.49
C LEU A 166 -15.73 -3.63 -4.27
N ALA A 167 -15.08 -4.27 -3.31
CA ALA A 167 -14.58 -3.61 -2.11
C ALA A 167 -13.54 -2.52 -2.41
N ILE A 168 -12.59 -2.79 -3.32
CA ILE A 168 -11.58 -1.81 -3.74
C ILE A 168 -12.23 -0.60 -4.41
N THR A 169 -13.15 -0.83 -5.35
CA THR A 169 -13.80 0.26 -6.08
C THR A 169 -14.74 1.06 -5.20
N GLU A 170 -15.41 0.44 -4.22
CA GLU A 170 -16.20 1.15 -3.20
C GLU A 170 -15.32 1.99 -2.26
N ALA A 171 -14.16 1.46 -1.85
CA ALA A 171 -13.22 2.15 -0.98
C ALA A 171 -12.64 3.40 -1.66
N LEU A 172 -12.27 3.30 -2.94
CA LEU A 172 -11.70 4.40 -3.71
C LEU A 172 -12.76 5.38 -4.23
N ASN A 173 -14.03 4.99 -4.28
CA ASN A 173 -15.10 5.80 -4.87
C ASN A 173 -16.35 5.95 -3.97
N PRO A 174 -16.19 6.42 -2.71
CA PRO A 174 -17.29 6.44 -1.74
C PRO A 174 -18.43 7.40 -2.11
N GLY A 175 -18.19 8.34 -3.03
CA GLY A 175 -19.20 9.29 -3.52
C GLY A 175 -20.16 8.73 -4.56
N ILE A 176 -19.91 7.52 -5.08
CA ILE A 176 -20.76 6.87 -6.08
C ILE A 176 -21.65 5.82 -5.40
N SER A 177 -22.91 5.72 -5.82
CA SER A 177 -23.81 4.71 -5.26
C SER A 177 -23.30 3.30 -5.55
N VAL A 178 -23.42 2.41 -4.56
CA VAL A 178 -22.94 1.02 -4.63
C VAL A 178 -23.47 0.31 -5.87
N ASP A 179 -24.76 0.46 -6.19
CA ASP A 179 -25.37 -0.18 -7.36
C ASP A 179 -24.79 0.32 -8.68
N LYS A 180 -24.55 1.64 -8.80
CA LYS A 180 -23.92 2.22 -10.00
C LYS A 180 -22.49 1.74 -10.12
N ASN A 181 -21.73 1.76 -9.03
CA ASN A 181 -20.35 1.30 -9.02
C ASN A 181 -20.26 -0.18 -9.40
N LYS A 182 -21.04 -1.04 -8.74
CA LYS A 182 -21.14 -2.48 -9.04
C LYS A 182 -21.48 -2.74 -10.50
N LYS A 183 -22.47 -2.04 -11.05
CA LYS A 183 -22.83 -2.18 -12.47
C LYS A 183 -21.64 -1.89 -13.38
N MET A 184 -20.95 -0.76 -13.17
CA MET A 184 -19.82 -0.37 -14.02
C MET A 184 -18.65 -1.36 -13.91
N VAL A 185 -18.34 -1.80 -12.70
CA VAL A 185 -17.28 -2.80 -12.45
C VAL A 185 -17.58 -4.12 -13.16
N MET A 186 -18.81 -4.63 -13.06
CA MET A 186 -19.23 -5.84 -13.76
C MET A 186 -19.28 -5.65 -15.28
N ASP A 187 -19.66 -4.47 -15.77
CA ASP A 187 -19.65 -4.16 -17.20
C ASP A 187 -18.21 -4.21 -17.74
N VAL A 188 -17.24 -3.58 -17.07
CA VAL A 188 -15.80 -3.63 -17.42
C VAL A 188 -15.28 -5.06 -17.40
N PHE A 189 -15.56 -5.81 -16.33
CA PHE A 189 -15.12 -7.20 -16.17
C PHE A 189 -15.64 -8.08 -17.32
N HIS A 190 -16.96 -8.07 -17.56
CA HIS A 190 -17.56 -8.94 -18.58
C HIS A 190 -17.14 -8.55 -20.00
N GLU A 191 -17.00 -7.26 -20.30
CA GLU A 191 -16.60 -6.81 -21.63
C GLU A 191 -15.11 -7.09 -21.89
N SER A 192 -14.23 -6.96 -20.90
CA SER A 192 -12.83 -7.40 -20.99
C SER A 192 -12.71 -8.91 -21.27
N VAL A 193 -13.56 -9.73 -20.64
CA VAL A 193 -13.62 -11.18 -20.93
C VAL A 193 -14.17 -11.46 -22.34
N LYS A 194 -15.16 -10.70 -22.82
CA LYS A 194 -15.66 -10.83 -24.19
C LYS A 194 -14.62 -10.44 -25.24
N ASN A 195 -13.80 -9.43 -24.92
CA ASN A 195 -12.72 -8.91 -25.75
C ASN A 195 -11.37 -9.57 -25.41
N PHE A 196 -11.39 -10.89 -25.13
CA PHE A 196 -10.20 -11.65 -24.75
C PHE A 196 -9.09 -11.53 -25.80
N ASP A 197 -7.84 -11.31 -25.35
CA ASP A 197 -6.65 -11.03 -26.17
C ASP A 197 -6.74 -9.75 -27.03
N SER A 198 -7.68 -8.84 -26.73
CA SER A 198 -7.68 -7.50 -27.31
C SER A 198 -6.44 -6.71 -26.88
N GLN A 199 -5.90 -5.88 -27.77
CA GLN A 199 -4.87 -4.90 -27.44
C GLN A 199 -5.45 -3.64 -26.81
N GLU A 200 -6.74 -3.38 -27.02
CA GLU A 200 -7.44 -2.23 -26.45
C GLU A 200 -8.08 -2.62 -25.11
N PRO A 201 -7.85 -1.84 -24.04
CA PRO A 201 -8.50 -2.07 -22.76
C PRO A 201 -9.99 -1.72 -22.83
N THR A 202 -10.77 -2.40 -22.00
CA THR A 202 -12.16 -2.01 -21.74
C THR A 202 -12.17 -0.97 -20.64
N GLU A 203 -12.66 0.24 -20.91
CA GLU A 203 -12.61 1.36 -19.98
C GLU A 203 -13.97 1.95 -19.63
N ARG A 204 -14.13 2.44 -18.40
CA ARG A 204 -15.31 3.19 -17.93
C ARG A 204 -14.89 4.27 -16.95
N GLU A 205 -15.33 5.50 -17.21
CA GLU A 205 -15.26 6.58 -16.22
C GLU A 205 -16.39 6.44 -15.19
N VAL A 206 -16.01 6.42 -13.91
CA VAL A 206 -16.95 6.28 -12.80
C VAL A 206 -16.64 7.35 -11.75
N GLY A 207 -17.40 8.44 -11.79
CA GLY A 207 -17.11 9.60 -10.95
C GLY A 207 -15.79 10.23 -11.36
N ASP A 208 -14.83 10.20 -10.47
CA ASP A 208 -13.54 10.84 -10.63
C ASP A 208 -12.41 9.84 -10.97
N LEU A 209 -12.76 8.57 -11.22
CA LEU A 209 -11.86 7.46 -11.50
C LEU A 209 -12.12 6.87 -12.90
N ASN A 210 -11.08 6.30 -13.51
CA ASN A 210 -11.18 5.44 -14.69
C ASN A 210 -10.95 3.99 -14.26
N TYR A 211 -11.88 3.11 -14.63
CA TYR A 211 -11.75 1.66 -14.46
C TYR A 211 -11.37 1.08 -15.81
N SER A 212 -10.27 0.35 -15.88
CA SER A 212 -9.73 -0.19 -17.14
C SER A 212 -9.32 -1.65 -16.95
N ALA A 213 -9.70 -2.53 -17.87
CA ALA A 213 -9.34 -3.94 -17.81
C ALA A 213 -8.84 -4.48 -19.14
N THR A 214 -7.84 -5.35 -19.07
CA THR A 214 -7.33 -6.13 -20.20
C THR A 214 -7.26 -7.59 -19.78
N THR A 215 -7.83 -8.49 -20.59
CA THR A 215 -7.78 -9.93 -20.35
C THR A 215 -7.00 -10.62 -21.46
N THR A 216 -5.94 -11.35 -21.09
CA THR A 216 -5.12 -12.12 -22.05
C THR A 216 -4.91 -13.55 -21.57
N ARG A 217 -4.57 -14.43 -22.52
CA ARG A 217 -4.20 -15.81 -22.21
C ARG A 217 -2.94 -15.99 -21.37
N TYR A 218 -2.08 -14.98 -21.30
CA TYR A 218 -0.76 -15.09 -20.66
C TYR A 218 -0.72 -14.52 -19.24
N THR A 219 -1.52 -13.48 -18.98
CA THR A 219 -1.48 -12.74 -17.71
C THR A 219 -2.80 -12.78 -16.93
N GLY A 220 -3.83 -13.44 -17.48
CA GLY A 220 -5.17 -13.36 -16.92
C GLY A 220 -5.80 -12.00 -17.19
N MET A 221 -6.59 -11.50 -16.25
CA MET A 221 -7.14 -10.15 -16.27
C MET A 221 -6.30 -9.23 -15.40
N MET A 222 -5.85 -8.12 -15.99
CA MET A 222 -5.33 -6.97 -15.25
C MET A 222 -6.43 -5.92 -15.18
N PHE A 223 -6.93 -5.62 -13.99
CA PHE A 223 -7.91 -4.58 -13.74
C PHE A 223 -7.24 -3.41 -13.04
N SER A 224 -7.35 -2.20 -13.58
CA SER A 224 -6.70 -1.00 -13.07
C SER A 224 -7.72 0.07 -12.71
N ILE A 225 -7.41 0.82 -11.66
CA ILE A 225 -8.17 1.95 -11.17
C ILE A 225 -7.19 3.10 -11.01
N VAL A 226 -7.47 4.20 -11.71
CA VAL A 226 -6.66 5.42 -11.70
C VAL A 226 -7.57 6.63 -11.63
N LYS A 227 -7.02 7.80 -11.30
CA LYS A 227 -7.73 9.07 -11.47
C LYS A 227 -8.11 9.25 -12.94
N SER A 228 -9.37 9.61 -13.21
CA SER A 228 -9.75 10.04 -14.57
C SER A 228 -9.03 11.35 -14.89
N SER A 229 -8.41 11.39 -16.06
CA SER A 229 -7.86 12.61 -16.64
C SER A 229 -9.02 13.44 -17.18
N LYS A 230 -9.56 14.36 -16.36
CA LYS A 230 -10.49 15.35 -16.88
C LYS A 230 -9.77 16.18 -17.95
N ASN A 231 -10.19 16.05 -19.20
CA ASN A 231 -9.93 17.05 -20.23
C ASN A 231 -10.68 18.35 -19.92
#